data_AF-F8KZX0-F1
#
_entry.id   AF-F8KZX0-F1
#
_cell.length_a   1.000
_cell.length_b   1.000
_cell.length_c   1.000
_cell.angle_alpha   90.00
_cell.angle_beta   90.00
_cell.angle_gamma   90.00
#
_symmetry.space_group_name_H-M   'P 1'
#
loop_
_entity.id
_entity.type
_entity.pdbx_description
1 polymer ?
#
loop_
_entity_poly.entity_id
_entity_poly.type
_entity_poly.pdbx_seq_one_letter_code
_entity_poly.pdbx_strand_id
1 'polypeptide(L)'
;MIFGRAATSLEFDDMYLGILDINRLIKRHTGSPDIGVRWKLYHRVVILLSEENKKFIFSDSNEFKTLSKIDRVSIVVEDLLTSICIQCSDLICHLLLLYSSYPEAFKANLDNCIHETLRLYPLTDIWTRKPEENERGWIASLIQLNRSGWSEPDHFKPERWNLEDHPQLISWGFDSRSCPASRIGYNLSKKMIQKVLLNENIWILPASNFKHNRTFLEGCQVWIGEGMKPPSLKWKFKGQWTNQFHQWIFSRLRMLDQGELW
;
A
#
# COMPACT_ATOMS: atom_id res chain seq x y z
N MET A 1 -13.96 -4.40 -4.85
CA MET A 1 -15.15 -3.62 -5.24
C MET A 1 -15.80 -3.10 -3.97
N ILE A 2 -15.46 -1.89 -3.51
CA ILE A 2 -15.96 -1.34 -2.23
C ILE A 2 -17.46 -1.09 -2.28
N PHE A 3 -17.93 -0.46 -3.36
CA PHE A 3 -19.34 -0.20 -3.65
C PHE A 3 -19.99 -1.33 -4.43
N GLY A 4 -19.52 -2.57 -4.30
CA GLY A 4 -20.15 -3.72 -4.94
C GLY A 4 -20.12 -3.77 -6.48
N ARG A 5 -19.42 -2.82 -7.12
CA ARG A 5 -19.20 -2.71 -8.56
C ARG A 5 -17.80 -2.18 -8.88
N ALA A 6 -17.44 -2.24 -10.16
CA ALA A 6 -16.28 -1.54 -10.68
C ALA A 6 -16.52 -0.03 -10.64
N ALA A 7 -15.47 0.74 -10.35
CA ALA A 7 -15.50 2.18 -10.44
C ALA A 7 -15.47 2.60 -11.93
N THR A 8 -16.24 3.62 -12.28
CA THR A 8 -16.13 4.29 -13.57
C THR A 8 -14.85 5.14 -13.62
N SER A 9 -14.39 5.51 -14.82
CA SER A 9 -13.23 6.40 -14.94
C SER A 9 -13.44 7.74 -14.23
N LEU A 10 -14.65 8.31 -14.35
CA LEU A 10 -15.02 9.55 -13.67
C LEU A 10 -14.95 9.42 -12.14
N GLU A 11 -15.46 8.31 -11.59
CA GLU A 11 -15.37 8.03 -10.16
C GLU A 11 -13.91 7.90 -9.70
N PHE A 12 -13.09 7.21 -10.48
CA PHE A 12 -11.68 7.06 -10.19
C PHE A 12 -10.97 8.43 -10.17
N ASP A 13 -11.21 9.27 -11.17
CA ASP A 13 -10.57 10.58 -11.29
C ASP A 13 -10.99 11.55 -10.18
N ASP A 14 -12.28 11.54 -9.80
CA ASP A 14 -12.80 12.35 -8.70
C ASP A 14 -12.26 11.92 -7.33
N MET A 15 -12.08 10.61 -7.13
CA MET A 15 -11.73 10.07 -5.81
C MET A 15 -10.23 9.97 -5.57
N TYR A 16 -9.48 9.50 -6.57
CA TYR A 16 -8.09 9.09 -6.37
C TYR A 16 -7.17 10.26 -5.99
N LEU A 17 -7.35 11.44 -6.60
CA LEU A 17 -6.55 12.62 -6.27
C LEU A 17 -6.78 13.09 -4.82
N GLY A 18 -8.02 13.04 -4.33
CA GLY A 18 -8.32 13.38 -2.94
C GLY A 18 -7.71 12.37 -1.95
N ILE A 19 -7.74 11.07 -2.28
CA ILE A 19 -7.10 10.03 -1.45
C ILE A 19 -5.58 10.25 -1.38
N LEU A 20 -4.95 10.61 -2.51
CA LEU A 20 -3.53 10.95 -2.54
C LEU A 20 -3.21 12.18 -1.70
N ASP A 21 -4.02 13.24 -1.76
CA ASP A 21 -3.84 14.45 -0.95
C ASP A 21 -3.94 14.13 0.55
N ILE A 22 -4.95 13.34 0.96
CA ILE A 22 -5.09 12.88 2.36
C ILE A 22 -3.85 12.10 2.80
N ASN A 23 -3.40 11.14 2.00
CA ASN A 23 -2.21 10.37 2.32
C ASN A 23 -0.94 11.23 2.37
N ARG A 24 -0.81 12.24 1.51
CA ARG A 24 0.31 13.20 1.54
C ARG A 24 0.34 13.94 2.87
N LEU A 25 -0.80 14.44 3.35
CA LEU A 25 -0.85 15.13 4.64
C LEU A 25 -0.61 14.19 5.83
N ILE A 26 -1.22 13.00 5.83
CA ILE A 26 -1.09 12.03 6.93
C ILE A 26 0.34 11.46 7.02
N LYS A 27 0.89 10.95 5.91
CA LYS A 27 2.19 10.25 5.93
C LYS A 27 3.37 11.20 5.70
N ARG A 28 3.22 12.25 4.90
CA ARG A 28 4.36 13.04 4.38
C ARG A 28 4.53 14.38 5.06
N HIS A 29 3.68 14.71 6.04
CA HIS A 29 3.83 15.82 6.99
C HIS A 29 4.11 17.19 6.34
N THR A 30 3.77 17.37 5.06
CA THR A 30 4.12 18.54 4.26
C THR A 30 2.96 18.89 3.34
N GLY A 31 2.60 20.18 3.31
CA GLY A 31 1.62 20.74 2.38
C GLY A 31 0.37 21.34 3.05
N SER A 32 -0.35 22.12 2.26
CA SER A 32 -1.70 22.58 2.57
C SER A 32 -2.70 21.64 1.89
N PRO A 33 -3.85 21.36 2.51
CA PRO A 33 -4.87 20.52 1.88
C PRO A 33 -5.37 21.14 0.58
N ASP A 34 -5.39 20.35 -0.50
CA ASP A 34 -6.11 20.76 -1.71
C ASP A 34 -7.62 20.58 -1.47
N ILE A 35 -8.25 21.69 -1.10
CA ILE A 35 -9.68 21.73 -0.78
C ILE A 35 -10.54 21.35 -1.99
N GLY A 36 -10.12 21.70 -3.21
CA GLY A 36 -10.88 21.43 -4.43
C GLY A 36 -11.00 19.93 -4.70
N VAL A 37 -9.89 19.19 -4.62
CA VAL A 37 -9.91 17.73 -4.82
C VAL A 37 -10.58 17.00 -3.66
N ARG A 38 -10.42 17.47 -2.42
CA ARG A 38 -11.14 16.90 -1.25
C ARG A 38 -12.64 17.06 -1.37
N TRP A 39 -13.09 18.20 -1.88
CA TRP A 39 -14.51 18.47 -2.07
C TRP A 39 -15.12 17.54 -3.12
N LYS A 40 -14.42 17.32 -4.24
CA LYS A 40 -14.82 16.34 -5.27
C LYS A 40 -14.92 14.93 -4.71
N LEU A 41 -13.89 14.48 -3.98
CA LEU A 41 -13.87 13.18 -3.31
C LEU A 41 -15.05 13.04 -2.34
N TYR A 42 -15.26 14.02 -1.46
CA TYR A 42 -16.36 14.01 -0.49
C TYR A 42 -17.72 13.88 -1.20
N HIS A 43 -17.99 14.75 -2.18
CA HIS A 43 -19.26 14.71 -2.91
C HIS A 43 -19.47 13.41 -3.68
N ARG A 44 -18.41 12.89 -4.30
CA ARG A 44 -18.48 11.62 -5.02
C ARG A 44 -18.85 10.48 -4.08
N VAL A 45 -18.23 10.40 -2.91
CA VAL A 45 -18.55 9.36 -1.92
C VAL A 45 -19.97 9.54 -1.37
N VAL A 46 -20.43 10.77 -1.12
CA VAL A 46 -21.82 11.02 -0.72
C VAL A 46 -22.81 10.50 -1.76
N ILE A 47 -22.56 10.75 -3.05
CA ILE A 47 -23.40 10.23 -4.15
C ILE A 47 -23.39 8.70 -4.12
N LEU A 48 -22.23 8.07 -4.08
CA LEU A 48 -22.11 6.60 -4.06
C LEU A 48 -22.78 5.96 -2.85
N LEU A 49 -22.71 6.59 -1.68
CA LEU A 49 -23.40 6.13 -0.47
C LEU A 49 -24.93 6.27 -0.57
N SER A 50 -25.43 7.18 -1.42
CA SER A 50 -26.87 7.35 -1.67
C SER A 50 -27.45 6.39 -2.70
N GLU A 51 -26.62 5.69 -3.48
CA GLU A 51 -27.06 4.72 -4.51
C GLU A 51 -27.67 3.42 -3.93
N GLU A 52 -27.79 3.30 -2.59
CA GLU A 52 -28.35 2.13 -1.86
C GLU A 52 -27.94 0.76 -2.43
N ASN A 53 -26.65 0.59 -2.68
CA ASN A 53 -26.14 -0.64 -3.26
C ASN A 53 -26.04 -1.76 -2.20
N LYS A 54 -26.86 -2.81 -2.33
CA LYS A 54 -26.84 -3.99 -1.44
C LYS A 54 -25.48 -4.71 -1.38
N LYS A 55 -24.64 -4.56 -2.41
CA LYS A 55 -23.30 -5.13 -2.48
C LYS A 55 -22.21 -4.21 -1.89
N PHE A 56 -22.55 -3.03 -1.39
CA PHE A 56 -21.61 -2.18 -0.65
C PHE A 56 -21.18 -2.88 0.64
N ILE A 57 -19.90 -2.76 1.03
CA ILE A 57 -19.34 -3.51 2.16
C ILE A 57 -20.03 -3.24 3.51
N PHE A 58 -20.63 -2.06 3.69
CA PHE A 58 -21.39 -1.70 4.89
C PHE A 58 -22.91 -1.60 4.63
N SER A 59 -23.42 -2.21 3.56
CA SER A 59 -24.84 -2.15 3.20
C SER A 59 -25.76 -2.65 4.32
N ASP A 60 -25.33 -3.64 5.09
CA ASP A 60 -26.12 -4.28 6.16
C ASP A 60 -25.73 -3.83 7.57
N SER A 61 -24.76 -2.92 7.74
CA SER A 61 -24.37 -2.42 9.07
C SER A 61 -25.31 -1.31 9.53
N ASN A 62 -26.05 -1.57 10.62
CA ASN A 62 -26.91 -0.58 11.24
C ASN A 62 -26.08 0.52 11.92
N GLU A 63 -24.98 0.15 12.55
CA GLU A 63 -24.04 1.06 13.20
C GLU A 63 -23.55 2.10 12.19
N PHE A 64 -23.07 1.65 11.03
CA PHE A 64 -22.61 2.54 9.96
C PHE A 64 -23.73 3.47 9.48
N LYS A 65 -24.97 2.99 9.35
CA LYS A 65 -26.12 3.80 8.92
C LYS A 65 -26.51 4.89 9.94
N THR A 66 -26.31 4.65 11.23
CA THR A 66 -26.62 5.62 12.29
C THR A 66 -25.61 6.76 12.38
N LEU A 67 -24.43 6.60 11.78
CA LEU A 67 -23.39 7.62 11.78
C LEU A 67 -23.78 8.85 10.97
N SER A 68 -23.20 9.99 11.35
CA SER A 68 -23.35 11.22 10.58
C SER A 68 -22.80 11.02 9.16
N LYS A 69 -23.24 11.88 8.22
CA LYS A 69 -22.78 11.81 6.83
C LYS A 69 -21.26 11.96 6.73
N ILE A 70 -20.68 12.87 7.52
CA ILE A 70 -19.24 13.13 7.51
C ILE A 70 -18.46 11.92 8.05
N ASP A 71 -18.94 11.30 9.13
CA ASP A 71 -18.28 10.12 9.72
C ASP A 71 -18.32 8.92 8.76
N ARG A 72 -19.45 8.71 8.07
CA ARG A 72 -19.55 7.68 7.03
C ARG A 72 -18.55 7.90 5.90
N VAL A 73 -18.40 9.15 5.45
CA VAL A 73 -17.41 9.48 4.41
C VAL A 73 -15.98 9.27 4.93
N SER A 74 -15.67 9.70 6.15
CA SER A 74 -14.35 9.50 6.76
C SER A 74 -14.00 8.01 6.85
N ILE A 75 -14.88 7.14 7.36
CA ILE A 75 -14.64 5.69 7.40
C ILE A 75 -14.36 5.11 6.01
N VAL A 76 -15.14 5.51 4.99
CA VAL A 76 -14.94 5.00 3.63
C VAL A 76 -13.65 5.52 3.01
N VAL A 77 -13.31 6.79 3.21
CA VAL A 77 -12.18 7.44 2.57
C VAL A 77 -10.87 7.19 3.31
N GLU A 78 -10.83 7.54 4.58
CA GLU A 78 -9.63 7.51 5.41
C GLU A 78 -9.30 6.10 5.85
N ASP A 79 -10.28 5.33 6.32
CA ASP A 79 -9.99 3.98 6.82
C ASP A 79 -9.96 2.94 5.70
N LEU A 80 -10.93 2.95 4.78
CA LEU A 80 -11.06 1.89 3.79
C LEU A 80 -10.29 2.16 2.50
N LEU A 81 -10.57 3.27 1.82
CA LEU A 81 -9.96 3.59 0.52
C LEU A 81 -8.47 3.88 0.65
N THR A 82 -8.03 4.62 1.67
CA THR A 82 -6.60 4.89 1.87
C THR A 82 -5.84 3.60 2.19
N SER A 83 -6.38 2.73 3.04
CA SER A 83 -5.77 1.42 3.34
C SER A 83 -5.69 0.53 2.08
N ILE A 84 -6.75 0.47 1.27
CA ILE A 84 -6.76 -0.37 0.07
C ILE A 84 -5.87 0.22 -1.04
N CYS A 85 -6.03 1.50 -1.35
CA CYS A 85 -5.37 2.11 -2.49
C CYS A 85 -3.90 2.43 -2.23
N ILE A 86 -3.57 2.91 -1.03
CA ILE A 86 -2.20 3.34 -0.73
C ILE A 86 -1.43 2.22 -0.04
N GLN A 87 -1.91 1.72 1.10
CA GLN A 87 -1.13 0.75 1.88
C GLN A 87 -0.94 -0.56 1.10
N CYS A 88 -1.96 -1.07 0.40
CA CYS A 88 -1.76 -2.27 -0.43
C CYS A 88 -0.81 -2.02 -1.60
N SER A 89 -0.82 -0.82 -2.19
CA SER A 89 0.14 -0.46 -3.24
C SER A 89 1.55 -0.37 -2.70
N ASP A 90 1.76 0.25 -1.54
CA ASP A 90 3.05 0.30 -0.84
C ASP A 90 3.56 -1.12 -0.54
N LEU A 91 2.69 -2.00 -0.02
CA LEU A 91 3.03 -3.40 0.25
C LEU A 91 3.46 -4.12 -1.03
N ILE A 92 2.70 -3.99 -2.12
CA ILE A 92 3.03 -4.57 -3.42
C ILE A 92 4.41 -4.05 -3.88
N CYS A 93 4.65 -2.74 -3.78
CA CYS A 93 5.94 -2.16 -4.15
C CYS A 93 7.10 -2.76 -3.33
N HIS A 94 6.94 -2.89 -2.01
CA HIS A 94 7.96 -3.53 -1.16
C HIS A 94 8.17 -5.00 -1.53
N LEU A 95 7.10 -5.73 -1.83
CA LEU A 95 7.18 -7.13 -2.26
C LEU A 95 7.94 -7.27 -3.58
N LEU A 96 7.67 -6.41 -4.58
CA LEU A 96 8.39 -6.43 -5.86
C LEU A 96 9.88 -6.16 -5.68
N LEU A 97 10.24 -5.23 -4.80
CA LEU A 97 11.63 -4.91 -4.50
C LEU A 97 12.35 -6.08 -3.81
N LEU A 98 11.71 -6.71 -2.82
CA LEU A 98 12.28 -7.86 -2.13
C LEU A 98 12.35 -9.09 -3.05
N TYR A 99 11.34 -9.31 -3.89
CA TYR A 99 11.35 -10.38 -4.89
C TYR A 99 12.55 -10.28 -5.82
N SER A 100 12.95 -9.06 -6.22
CA SER A 100 14.12 -8.86 -7.09
C SER A 100 15.43 -9.39 -6.51
N SER A 101 15.52 -9.48 -5.18
CA SER A 101 16.69 -9.93 -4.43
C SER A 101 16.53 -11.35 -3.86
N TYR A 102 15.30 -11.80 -3.60
CA TYR A 102 14.99 -13.08 -2.95
C TYR A 102 13.93 -13.89 -3.72
N PRO A 103 14.05 -14.11 -5.04
CA PRO A 103 12.98 -14.72 -5.84
C PRO A 103 12.64 -16.15 -5.39
N GLU A 104 13.65 -16.94 -5.01
CA GLU A 104 13.45 -18.33 -4.57
C GLU A 104 12.70 -18.41 -3.23
N ALA A 105 12.90 -17.45 -2.32
CA ALA A 105 12.15 -17.41 -1.07
C ALA A 105 10.66 -17.16 -1.30
N PHE A 106 10.32 -16.27 -2.25
CA PHE A 106 8.94 -15.99 -2.64
C PHE A 106 8.26 -17.18 -3.31
N LYS A 107 9.00 -17.95 -4.12
CA LYS A 107 8.52 -19.20 -4.72
C LYS A 107 8.29 -20.30 -3.67
N ALA A 108 9.18 -20.38 -2.69
CA ALA A 108 9.10 -21.38 -1.62
C ALA A 108 7.94 -21.11 -0.65
N ASN A 109 7.82 -19.88 -0.14
CA ASN A 109 6.75 -19.52 0.79
C ASN A 109 6.44 -18.01 0.71
N LEU A 110 5.45 -17.66 -0.12
CA LEU A 110 4.99 -16.29 -0.29
C LEU A 110 4.39 -15.70 0.98
N ASP A 111 3.75 -16.49 1.83
CA ASP A 111 3.04 -16.00 3.01
C ASP A 111 4.03 -15.47 4.04
N ASN A 112 5.10 -16.22 4.27
CA ASN A 112 6.23 -15.78 5.08
C ASN A 112 6.89 -14.53 4.52
N CYS A 113 7.05 -14.45 3.19
CA CYS A 113 7.62 -13.26 2.55
C CYS A 113 6.74 -12.03 2.74
N ILE A 114 5.41 -12.17 2.70
CA ILE A 114 4.47 -11.06 2.95
C ILE A 114 4.57 -10.58 4.40
N HIS A 115 4.56 -11.49 5.37
CA HIS A 115 4.70 -11.13 6.79
C HIS A 115 6.05 -10.46 7.06
N GLU A 116 7.14 -11.00 6.53
CA GLU A 116 8.47 -10.43 6.71
C GLU A 116 8.62 -9.07 6.02
N THR A 117 7.98 -8.89 4.88
CA THR A 117 7.93 -7.59 4.18
C THR A 117 7.25 -6.54 5.05
N LEU A 118 6.10 -6.88 5.67
CA LEU A 118 5.37 -5.96 6.54
C LEU A 118 6.09 -5.66 7.84
N ARG A 119 6.85 -6.60 8.37
CA ARG A 119 7.72 -6.38 9.53
C ARG A 119 8.83 -5.39 9.20
N LEU A 120 9.51 -5.59 8.07
CA LEU A 120 10.63 -4.75 7.65
C LEU A 120 10.18 -3.36 7.17
N TYR A 121 9.00 -3.30 6.53
CA TYR A 121 8.39 -2.11 5.95
C TYR A 121 6.93 -1.97 6.42
N PRO A 122 6.70 -1.54 7.68
CA PRO A 122 5.35 -1.28 8.14
C PRO A 122 4.70 -0.17 7.30
N LEU A 123 3.45 -0.39 6.87
CA LEU A 123 2.73 0.49 5.96
C LEU A 123 2.17 1.76 6.64
N THR A 124 2.38 1.86 7.95
CA THR A 124 2.07 3.02 8.80
C THR A 124 3.27 3.26 9.70
N ASP A 125 3.73 4.51 9.79
CA ASP A 125 4.97 4.82 10.49
C ASP A 125 4.77 5.07 12.00
N ILE A 126 3.62 5.65 12.36
CA ILE A 126 3.35 6.18 13.69
C ILE A 126 1.96 5.77 14.14
N TRP A 127 1.86 5.31 15.38
CA TRP A 127 0.60 5.24 16.11
C TRP A 127 0.55 6.31 17.17
N THR A 128 -0.65 6.86 17.36
CA THR A 128 -0.91 7.85 18.39
C THR A 128 -2.11 7.41 19.22
N ARG A 129 -2.03 7.63 20.52
CA ARG A 129 -3.16 7.52 21.43
C ARG A 129 -3.30 8.84 22.18
N LYS A 130 -4.50 9.39 22.17
CA LYS A 130 -4.82 10.57 23.00
C LYS A 130 -4.84 10.17 24.47
N PRO A 131 -4.45 11.07 25.38
CA PRO A 131 -4.62 10.83 26.80
C PRO A 131 -6.11 10.65 27.15
N GLU A 132 -6.39 9.73 28.06
CA GLU A 132 -7.68 9.56 28.73
C GLU A 132 -7.51 9.95 30.21
N GLU A 133 -8.58 10.13 30.97
CA GLU A 133 -8.55 10.70 32.35
C GLU A 133 -7.48 10.07 33.26
N ASN A 134 -7.18 8.78 33.08
CA ASN A 134 -6.20 8.03 33.88
C ASN A 134 -5.04 7.45 33.05
N GLU A 135 -4.93 7.79 31.77
CA GLU A 135 -3.91 7.22 30.88
C GLU A 135 -3.16 8.29 30.10
N ARG A 136 -1.83 8.24 30.14
CA ARG A 136 -1.00 9.13 29.35
C ARG A 136 -1.14 8.77 27.87
N GLY A 137 -1.40 9.79 27.05
CA GLY A 137 -1.30 9.67 25.62
C GLY A 137 0.13 9.31 25.22
N TRP A 138 0.27 8.64 24.08
CA TRP A 138 1.56 8.19 23.58
C TRP A 138 1.64 8.28 22.07
N ILE A 139 2.86 8.38 21.58
CA ILE A 139 3.21 8.32 20.17
C ILE A 139 4.27 7.23 20.06
N ALA A 140 4.02 6.23 19.22
CA ALA A 140 4.94 5.12 19.02
C ALA A 140 5.30 4.98 17.54
N SER A 141 6.59 4.80 17.27
CA SER A 141 7.06 4.46 15.92
C SER A 141 6.86 2.97 15.69
N LEU A 142 5.98 2.62 14.76
CA LEU A 142 5.75 1.23 14.37
C LEU A 142 6.99 0.57 13.78
N ILE A 143 7.86 1.35 13.15
CA ILE A 143 9.17 0.90 12.70
C ILE A 143 10.00 0.38 13.88
N GLN A 144 10.10 1.15 14.96
CA GLN A 144 10.91 0.76 16.11
C GLN A 144 10.28 -0.40 16.87
N LEU A 145 8.95 -0.39 16.99
CA LEU A 145 8.23 -1.49 17.61
C LEU A 145 8.39 -2.80 16.81
N ASN A 146 8.33 -2.78 15.47
CA ASN A 146 8.54 -3.96 14.62
C ASN A 146 9.99 -4.45 14.56
N ARG A 147 10.95 -3.63 15.00
CA ARG A 147 12.35 -4.05 15.20
C ARG A 147 12.56 -4.70 16.57
N SER A 148 11.75 -4.33 17.55
CA SER A 148 11.89 -4.78 18.93
C SER A 148 11.55 -6.26 19.04
N GLY A 149 12.39 -7.02 19.73
CA GLY A 149 12.21 -8.47 19.93
C GLY A 149 12.65 -9.37 18.76
N TRP A 150 12.98 -8.80 17.60
CA TRP A 150 13.50 -9.56 16.46
C TRP A 150 15.03 -9.52 16.42
N SER A 151 15.70 -10.68 16.32
CA SER A 151 17.14 -10.75 16.02
C SER A 151 17.43 -10.10 14.67
N GLU A 152 18.61 -9.54 14.40
CA GLU A 152 18.97 -8.93 13.09
C GLU A 152 17.81 -8.20 12.37
N PRO A 153 17.16 -7.22 13.03
CA PRO A 153 15.83 -6.74 12.65
C PRO A 153 15.80 -5.98 11.31
N ASP A 154 16.95 -5.64 10.76
CA ASP A 154 17.11 -4.94 9.48
C ASP A 154 17.29 -5.85 8.28
N HIS A 155 17.39 -7.16 8.50
CA HIS A 155 17.52 -8.15 7.42
C HIS A 155 16.18 -8.78 7.08
N PHE A 156 15.95 -9.01 5.79
CA PHE A 156 14.81 -9.78 5.31
C PHE A 156 15.08 -11.28 5.51
N LYS A 157 14.34 -11.92 6.43
CA LYS A 157 14.47 -13.35 6.75
C LYS A 157 13.09 -14.03 6.86
N PRO A 158 12.49 -14.47 5.75
CA PRO A 158 11.15 -15.05 5.74
C PRO A 158 11.06 -16.37 6.55
N GLU A 159 12.16 -17.07 6.76
CA GLU A 159 12.20 -18.32 7.53
C GLU A 159 11.85 -18.16 9.02
N ARG A 160 11.89 -16.93 9.56
CA ARG A 160 11.50 -16.67 10.96
C ARG A 160 10.05 -17.03 11.27
N TRP A 161 9.19 -16.93 10.26
CA TRP A 161 7.76 -17.24 10.38
C TRP A 161 7.47 -18.75 10.39
N ASN A 162 8.52 -19.59 10.27
CA ASN A 162 8.40 -21.04 10.48
C ASN A 162 8.56 -21.44 11.95
N LEU A 163 9.07 -20.53 12.80
CA LEU A 163 9.24 -20.78 14.23
C LEU A 163 7.89 -20.59 14.93
N GLU A 164 7.56 -21.46 15.88
CA GLU A 164 6.35 -21.28 16.69
C GLU A 164 6.48 -20.07 17.64
N ASP A 165 7.70 -19.79 18.09
CA ASP A 165 8.01 -18.68 19.00
C ASP A 165 8.71 -17.55 18.23
N HIS A 166 7.91 -16.69 17.62
CA HIS A 166 8.36 -15.41 17.06
C HIS A 166 7.53 -14.25 17.62
N PRO A 167 8.08 -13.03 17.72
CA PRO A 167 7.29 -11.87 18.14
C PRO A 167 6.06 -11.67 17.24
N GLN A 168 4.99 -11.08 17.79
CA GLN A 168 3.77 -10.81 17.03
C GLN A 168 4.01 -9.76 15.94
N LEU A 169 3.44 -9.98 14.74
CA LEU A 169 3.42 -8.95 13.69
C LEU A 169 2.45 -7.83 14.07
N ILE A 170 2.97 -6.67 14.43
CA ILE A 170 2.15 -5.51 14.83
C ILE A 170 1.81 -4.58 13.66
N SER A 171 2.41 -4.79 12.47
CA SER A 171 2.16 -3.96 11.28
C SER A 171 0.71 -3.97 10.80
N TRP A 172 -0.06 -4.97 11.21
CA TRP A 172 -1.50 -5.04 10.95
C TRP A 172 -2.36 -4.42 12.04
N GLY A 173 -1.80 -3.76 13.06
CA GLY A 173 -2.57 -3.40 14.24
C GLY A 173 -2.38 -4.42 15.37
N PHE A 174 -2.68 -3.99 16.58
CA PHE A 174 -2.68 -4.82 17.78
C PHE A 174 -3.97 -4.56 18.57
N ASP A 175 -4.52 -5.62 19.15
CA ASP A 175 -5.72 -5.58 20.00
C ASP A 175 -6.92 -4.88 19.31
N SER A 176 -7.64 -4.00 20.00
CA SER A 176 -8.78 -3.22 19.50
C SER A 176 -8.47 -2.32 18.29
N ARG A 177 -7.19 -2.13 17.96
CA ARG A 177 -6.72 -1.36 16.79
C ARG A 177 -6.20 -2.26 15.67
N SER A 178 -6.51 -3.56 15.70
CA SER A 178 -6.27 -4.47 14.59
C SER A 178 -6.94 -3.97 13.32
N CYS A 179 -6.20 -3.95 12.21
CA CYS A 179 -6.66 -3.47 10.92
C CYS A 179 -7.82 -4.34 10.42
N PRO A 180 -9.04 -3.78 10.28
CA PRO A 180 -10.21 -4.55 9.85
C PRO A 180 -10.09 -5.01 8.40
N ALA A 181 -9.26 -4.33 7.60
CA ALA A 181 -9.01 -4.64 6.19
C ALA A 181 -7.78 -5.53 5.97
N SER A 182 -7.11 -6.02 7.02
CA SER A 182 -5.89 -6.85 6.93
C SER A 182 -6.04 -8.02 5.97
N ARG A 183 -7.13 -8.79 6.10
CA ARG A 183 -7.43 -9.93 5.21
C ARG A 183 -7.60 -9.50 3.74
N ILE A 184 -8.21 -8.35 3.48
CA ILE A 184 -8.40 -7.83 2.13
C ILE A 184 -7.05 -7.44 1.53
N GLY A 185 -6.26 -6.64 2.26
CA GLY A 185 -4.96 -6.18 1.80
C GLY A 185 -3.99 -7.34 1.56
N TYR A 186 -3.90 -8.26 2.52
CA TYR A 186 -3.09 -9.47 2.40
C TYR A 186 -3.46 -10.30 1.16
N ASN A 187 -4.75 -10.65 1.00
CA ASN A 187 -5.19 -11.49 -0.11
C ASN A 187 -5.03 -10.81 -1.47
N LEU A 188 -5.25 -9.49 -1.53
CA LEU A 188 -5.05 -8.71 -2.76
C LEU A 188 -3.58 -8.73 -3.18
N SER A 189 -2.67 -8.38 -2.25
CA SER A 189 -1.23 -8.38 -2.50
C SER A 189 -0.72 -9.77 -2.85
N LYS A 190 -1.13 -10.80 -2.10
CA LYS A 190 -0.79 -12.21 -2.38
C LYS A 190 -1.21 -12.62 -3.79
N LYS A 191 -2.48 -12.39 -4.14
CA LYS A 191 -3.02 -12.79 -5.45
C LYS A 191 -2.33 -12.07 -6.61
N MET A 192 -1.97 -10.79 -6.43
CA MET A 192 -1.23 -10.02 -7.41
C MET A 192 0.17 -10.63 -7.62
N ILE A 193 0.91 -10.88 -6.54
CA ILE A 193 2.26 -11.47 -6.62
C ILE A 193 2.22 -12.88 -7.22
N GLN A 194 1.26 -13.71 -6.82
CA GLN A 194 1.11 -15.06 -7.39
C GLN A 194 0.86 -15.02 -8.90
N LYS A 195 -0.03 -14.13 -9.35
CA LYS A 195 -0.36 -14.01 -10.77
C LYS A 195 0.80 -13.46 -11.59
N VAL A 196 1.47 -12.41 -11.11
CA VAL A 196 2.47 -11.66 -11.88
C VAL A 196 3.86 -12.28 -11.77
N LEU A 197 4.26 -12.82 -10.61
CA LEU A 197 5.66 -13.22 -10.38
C LEU A 197 5.88 -14.73 -10.41
N LEU A 198 4.91 -15.51 -9.95
CA LEU A 198 5.12 -16.95 -9.74
C LEU A 198 4.63 -17.80 -10.91
N ASN A 199 3.69 -17.28 -11.71
CA ASN A 199 3.13 -18.00 -12.86
C ASN A 199 3.79 -17.62 -14.18
N GLU A 200 4.45 -16.47 -14.24
CA GLU A 200 5.08 -15.93 -15.44
C GLU A 200 6.60 -15.93 -15.22
N ASN A 201 7.38 -16.33 -16.23
CA ASN A 201 8.84 -16.35 -16.14
C ASN A 201 9.39 -14.92 -16.23
N ILE A 202 9.09 -14.12 -15.21
CA ILE A 202 9.31 -12.68 -15.17
C ILE A 202 10.44 -12.37 -14.19
N TRP A 203 11.35 -11.51 -14.63
CA TRP A 203 12.35 -10.90 -13.79
C TRP A 203 11.97 -9.46 -13.45
N ILE A 204 12.30 -9.05 -12.23
CA ILE A 204 12.10 -7.69 -11.73
C ILE A 204 13.44 -7.09 -11.34
N LEU A 205 13.64 -5.81 -11.66
CA LEU A 205 14.80 -5.05 -11.21
C LEU A 205 14.37 -3.65 -10.75
N PRO A 206 14.77 -3.17 -9.56
CA PRO A 206 14.56 -1.79 -9.16
C PRO A 206 15.23 -0.82 -10.14
N ALA A 207 14.63 0.34 -10.39
CA ALA A 207 15.26 1.37 -11.19
C ALA A 207 16.57 1.88 -10.55
N SER A 208 17.62 2.10 -11.34
CA SER A 208 18.97 2.43 -10.83
C SER A 208 19.04 3.78 -10.11
N ASN A 209 18.09 4.67 -10.39
CA ASN A 209 17.89 5.95 -9.72
C ASN A 209 17.00 5.84 -8.47
N PHE A 210 16.46 4.66 -8.17
CA PHE A 210 15.56 4.46 -7.05
C PHE A 210 16.34 4.15 -5.76
N LYS A 211 16.32 5.10 -4.82
CA LYS A 211 16.70 4.81 -3.42
C LYS A 211 15.44 4.37 -2.68
N HIS A 212 15.41 3.10 -2.26
CA HIS A 212 14.32 2.60 -1.44
C HIS A 212 14.20 3.42 -0.16
N ASN A 213 13.09 4.14 -0.03
CA ASN A 213 12.63 4.71 1.22
C ASN A 213 11.39 3.93 1.67
N ARG A 214 11.20 3.83 2.99
CA ARG A 214 10.15 2.97 3.58
C ARG A 214 8.73 3.41 3.25
N THR A 215 8.53 4.64 2.79
CA THR A 215 7.21 5.27 2.61
C THR A 215 6.89 5.68 1.17
N PHE A 216 7.70 5.23 0.18
CA PHE A 216 7.57 5.54 -1.25
C PHE A 216 7.06 6.96 -1.53
N LEU A 217 7.70 7.97 -0.94
CA LEU A 217 7.26 9.37 -1.09
C LEU A 217 7.22 9.79 -2.57
N GLU A 218 8.05 9.18 -3.41
CA GLU A 218 8.18 9.49 -4.84
C GLU A 218 7.65 8.36 -5.73
N GLY A 219 6.97 7.37 -5.14
CA GLY A 219 6.54 6.13 -5.80
C GLY A 219 7.64 5.06 -5.82
N CYS A 220 7.38 3.97 -6.53
CA CYS A 220 8.33 2.88 -6.77
C CYS A 220 8.47 2.66 -8.29
N GLN A 221 9.69 2.48 -8.77
CA GLN A 221 9.96 2.18 -10.17
C GLN A 221 10.69 0.84 -10.26
N VAL A 222 10.07 -0.09 -10.98
CA VAL A 222 10.62 -1.40 -11.25
C VAL A 222 10.57 -1.69 -12.74
N TRP A 223 11.66 -2.26 -13.24
CA TRP A 223 11.75 -2.86 -14.56
C TRP A 223 11.21 -4.27 -14.50
N ILE A 224 10.45 -4.63 -15.51
CA ILE A 224 9.87 -5.96 -15.64
C ILE A 224 10.22 -6.44 -17.03
N GLY A 225 10.70 -7.68 -17.12
CA GLY A 225 10.84 -8.34 -18.39
C GLY A 225 10.61 -9.83 -18.29
N GLU A 226 10.40 -10.43 -19.44
CA GLU A 226 10.09 -11.85 -19.57
C GLU A 226 11.34 -12.65 -19.92
N GLY A 227 11.34 -13.94 -19.55
CA GLY A 227 12.41 -14.87 -19.86
C GLY A 227 13.62 -14.76 -18.93
N MET A 228 14.82 -15.01 -19.47
CA MET A 228 16.05 -14.93 -18.69
C MET A 228 16.49 -13.48 -18.51
N LYS A 229 16.70 -13.07 -17.26
CA LYS A 229 17.28 -11.77 -16.91
C LYS A 229 18.66 -11.61 -17.57
N PRO A 230 18.91 -10.57 -18.39
CA PRO A 230 20.20 -10.45 -19.05
C PRO A 230 21.31 -10.04 -18.05
N PRO A 231 22.54 -10.53 -18.22
CA PRO A 231 23.60 -10.46 -17.21
C PRO A 231 24.17 -9.05 -16.97
N SER A 232 24.05 -8.13 -17.93
CA SER A 232 24.49 -6.74 -17.79
C SER A 232 23.67 -5.82 -18.68
N LEU A 233 22.86 -4.95 -18.10
CA LEU A 233 22.08 -3.97 -18.84
C LEU A 233 22.29 -2.58 -18.25
N LYS A 234 22.78 -1.67 -19.10
CA LYS A 234 22.65 -0.24 -18.89
C LYS A 234 21.41 0.21 -19.66
N TRP A 235 20.25 0.10 -19.01
CA TRP A 235 18.99 0.52 -19.58
C TRP A 235 19.02 2.02 -19.93
N LYS A 236 18.62 2.35 -21.15
CA LYS A 236 18.25 3.73 -21.52
C LYS A 236 16.76 3.77 -21.85
N PHE A 237 16.10 4.84 -21.43
CA PHE A 237 14.68 5.03 -21.70
C PHE A 237 14.42 5.46 -23.15
N LYS A 238 13.37 4.91 -23.77
CA LYS A 238 12.76 5.53 -24.95
C LYS A 238 12.00 6.79 -24.54
N GLY A 239 12.41 7.96 -25.05
CA GLY A 239 11.73 9.23 -24.75
C GLY A 239 11.90 9.70 -23.30
N GLN A 240 13.16 9.82 -22.85
CA GLN A 240 13.53 10.19 -21.47
C GLN A 240 12.78 11.43 -20.94
N TRP A 241 12.59 12.47 -21.77
CA TRP A 241 11.94 13.73 -21.38
C TRP A 241 10.43 13.60 -21.18
N THR A 242 9.72 12.96 -22.12
CA THR A 242 8.28 12.70 -22.02
C THR A 242 7.96 11.84 -20.80
N ASN A 243 8.85 10.90 -20.47
CA ASN A 243 8.69 10.02 -19.32
C ASN A 243 9.03 10.68 -17.98
N GLN A 244 10.04 11.55 -17.92
CA GLN A 244 10.31 12.38 -16.73
C GLN A 244 9.17 13.35 -16.43
N PHE A 245 8.55 13.93 -17.47
CA PHE A 245 7.39 14.79 -17.31
C PHE A 245 6.18 14.03 -16.74
N HIS A 246 5.89 12.84 -17.26
CA HIS A 246 4.86 11.97 -16.69
C HIS A 246 5.20 11.48 -15.28
N GLN A 247 6.47 11.21 -14.96
CA GLN A 247 6.91 10.87 -13.61
C GLN A 247 6.65 12.02 -12.63
N TRP A 248 6.96 13.25 -13.03
CA TRP A 248 6.71 14.45 -12.23
C TRP A 248 5.22 14.65 -11.95
N ILE A 249 4.37 14.39 -12.95
CA ILE A 249 2.92 14.54 -12.83
C ILE A 249 2.30 13.42 -11.98
N PHE A 250 2.75 12.17 -12.15
CA PHE A 250 2.01 11.02 -11.63
C PHE A 250 2.55 10.40 -10.34
N SER A 251 3.83 10.55 -9.95
CA SER A 251 4.39 10.07 -8.66
C SER A 251 3.79 8.73 -8.15
N ARG A 252 3.68 7.74 -9.05
CA ARG A 252 2.95 6.46 -8.86
C ARG A 252 3.89 5.27 -9.09
N LEU A 253 3.46 4.08 -8.65
CA LEU A 253 4.03 2.81 -9.11
C LEU A 253 3.96 2.78 -10.64
N ARG A 254 5.13 2.77 -11.29
CA ARG A 254 5.24 2.58 -12.74
C ARG A 254 5.97 1.28 -13.00
N MET A 255 5.22 0.32 -13.52
CA MET A 255 5.78 -0.88 -14.12
C MET A 255 6.25 -0.50 -15.52
N LEU A 256 7.51 -0.78 -15.81
CA LEU A 256 8.15 -0.44 -17.08
C LEU A 256 8.40 -1.74 -17.83
N ASP A 257 7.65 -1.92 -18.91
CA ASP A 257 7.73 -3.09 -19.77
C ASP A 257 9.05 -3.11 -20.55
N GLN A 258 9.54 -4.32 -20.85
CA GLN A 258 10.74 -4.52 -21.65
C GLN A 258 10.69 -3.82 -23.01
N GLY A 259 9.50 -3.64 -23.61
CA GLY A 259 9.33 -2.90 -24.86
C GLY A 259 9.58 -1.38 -24.76
N GLU A 260 9.56 -0.81 -23.54
CA GLU A 260 9.90 0.60 -23.29
C GLU A 260 11.41 0.84 -23.09
N LEU A 261 12.18 -0.24 -23.05
CA LEU A 261 13.61 -0.27 -22.75
C LEU A 261 14.49 -0.39 -24.02
N TRP A 262 15.66 0.27 -24.01
CA TRP A 262 16.76 0.02 -24.95
C TRP A 262 17.95 -0.60 -24.23
#